data_AF-A0A0N4W8M5-F1
#
_entry.id   AF-A0A0N4W8M5-F1
#
_cell.length_a   1.000
_cell.length_b   1.000
_cell.length_c   1.000
_cell.angle_alpha   90.00
_cell.angle_beta   90.00
_cell.angle_gamma   90.00
#
_symmetry.space_group_name_H-M   'P 1'
#
loop_
_entity.id
_entity.type
_entity.pdbx_description
1 polymer ?
#
loop_
_entity_poly.entity_id
_entity_poly.type
_entity_poly.pdbx_seq_one_letter_code
_entity_poly.pdbx_strand_id
1 'polypeptide(L)'
;LVSVENGFENAMLADLSKSGTEYKKDSDLTWIGLTQANYPTDTKWTWTDGTPLDYFRWAPGEPNNLKGLEHCGQTHSDYLGKDPAKDDAYQKWNDCQCTEEMRAYVCKKPAMH
;
A
#
# COMPACT_ATOMS: atom_id res chain seq x y z
N LEU A 1 4.45 9.37 4.90
CA LEU A 1 3.40 8.32 4.75
C LEU A 1 3.73 7.16 5.68
N VAL A 2 2.82 6.21 5.89
CA VAL A 2 3.05 5.06 6.78
C VAL A 2 4.17 4.14 6.26
N SER A 3 5.10 3.79 7.13
CA SER A 3 5.96 2.62 6.99
C SER A 3 5.38 1.45 7.79
N VAL A 4 5.57 0.23 7.28
CA VAL A 4 5.05 -1.00 7.91
C VAL A 4 6.21 -1.93 8.20
N GLU A 5 6.46 -2.17 9.48
CA GLU A 5 7.65 -2.90 9.95
C GLU A 5 7.31 -4.33 10.40
N ASN A 6 6.01 -4.64 10.61
CA ASN A 6 5.59 -5.95 11.10
C ASN A 6 4.11 -6.27 10.79
N GLY A 7 3.70 -7.48 11.15
CA GLY A 7 2.34 -7.99 10.96
C GLY A 7 1.25 -7.22 11.71
N PHE A 8 1.55 -6.70 12.90
CA PHE A 8 0.58 -5.96 13.70
C PHE A 8 0.30 -4.59 13.09
N GLU A 9 1.35 -3.86 12.69
CA GLU A 9 1.21 -2.60 11.98
C GLU A 9 0.46 -2.77 10.65
N ASN A 10 0.73 -3.85 9.92
CA ASN A 10 0.04 -4.16 8.68
C ASN A 10 -1.47 -4.42 8.87
N ALA A 11 -1.83 -5.16 9.91
CA ALA A 11 -3.22 -5.41 10.25
C ALA A 11 -3.94 -4.09 10.60
N MET A 12 -3.31 -3.25 11.44
CA MET A 12 -3.87 -1.95 11.81
C MET A 12 -4.03 -1.03 10.58
N LEU A 13 -3.06 -1.02 9.67
CA LEU A 13 -3.16 -0.32 8.39
C LEU A 13 -4.37 -0.82 7.59
N ALA A 14 -4.50 -2.12 7.40
CA ALA A 14 -5.58 -2.71 6.61
C ALA A 14 -6.97 -2.42 7.21
N ASP A 15 -7.11 -2.55 8.52
CA ASP A 15 -8.36 -2.25 9.24
C ASP A 15 -8.71 -0.77 9.13
N LEU A 16 -7.73 0.13 9.29
CA LEU A 16 -7.93 1.57 9.14
C LEU A 16 -8.34 1.93 7.71
N SER A 17 -7.65 1.38 6.72
CA SER A 17 -7.95 1.61 5.32
C SER A 17 -9.38 1.20 4.98
N LYS A 18 -9.86 0.05 5.50
CA LYS A 18 -11.20 -0.48 5.23
C LYS A 18 -12.31 0.21 6.02
N SER A 19 -11.99 0.79 7.17
CA SER A 19 -12.97 1.37 8.07
C SER A 19 -13.85 2.42 7.37
N GLY A 20 -15.15 2.16 7.30
CA GLY A 20 -16.16 3.08 6.76
C GLY A 20 -16.04 3.34 5.25
N THR A 21 -15.36 2.48 4.49
CA THR A 21 -15.13 2.67 3.05
C THR A 21 -15.49 1.42 2.25
N GLU A 22 -16.25 1.59 1.16
CA GLU A 22 -16.38 0.60 0.10
C GLU A 22 -15.36 0.91 -1.01
N TYR A 23 -14.53 -0.06 -1.38
CA TYR A 23 -13.62 0.09 -2.52
C TYR A 23 -14.31 -0.39 -3.79
N LYS A 24 -14.59 0.53 -4.72
CA LYS A 24 -15.24 0.19 -6.00
C LYS A 24 -14.24 0.05 -7.13
N LYS A 25 -13.10 0.75 -7.03
CA LYS A 25 -12.00 0.77 -7.99
C LYS A 25 -10.67 0.98 -7.26
N ASP A 26 -9.55 0.81 -7.95
CA ASP A 26 -8.21 0.93 -7.36
C ASP A 26 -7.94 2.30 -6.72
N SER A 27 -8.45 3.39 -7.32
CA SER A 27 -8.31 4.74 -6.74
C SER A 27 -9.09 4.95 -5.43
N ASP A 28 -9.96 4.01 -5.02
CA ASP A 28 -10.61 4.04 -3.70
C ASP A 28 -9.74 3.39 -2.60
N LEU A 29 -8.67 2.68 -2.97
CA LEU A 29 -7.71 2.09 -2.03
C LEU A 29 -6.86 3.18 -1.37
N THR A 30 -5.84 2.78 -0.61
CA THR A 30 -5.08 3.70 0.23
C THR A 30 -3.58 3.66 -0.06
N TRP A 31 -2.97 4.83 -0.22
CA TRP A 31 -1.53 4.95 -0.36
C TRP A 31 -0.82 4.59 0.95
N ILE A 32 0.29 3.88 0.79
CA ILE A 32 1.28 3.66 1.85
C ILE A 32 2.58 4.36 1.49
N GLY A 33 3.53 4.42 2.42
CA GLY A 33 4.79 5.12 2.21
C GLY A 33 5.82 4.35 1.41
N LEU A 34 5.45 3.30 0.68
CA LEU A 34 6.39 2.43 -0.04
C LEU A 34 6.62 2.99 -1.46
N THR A 35 7.87 3.12 -1.90
CA THR A 35 8.18 3.67 -3.23
C THR A 35 9.53 3.21 -3.77
N GLN A 36 9.68 3.18 -5.09
CA GLN A 36 10.96 3.08 -5.79
C GLN A 36 11.51 4.49 -6.08
N ALA A 37 11.94 5.21 -5.04
CA ALA A 37 12.27 6.64 -5.12
C ALA A 37 13.39 6.99 -6.11
N ASN A 38 14.28 6.05 -6.43
CA ASN A 38 15.46 6.27 -7.27
C ASN A 38 15.34 5.64 -8.66
N TYR A 39 14.14 5.19 -9.05
CA TYR A 39 13.91 4.63 -10.38
C TYR A 39 14.17 5.69 -11.48
N PRO A 40 14.77 5.33 -12.64
CA PRO A 40 15.22 4.00 -13.04
C PRO A 40 16.66 3.66 -12.62
N THR A 41 17.35 4.54 -11.89
CA THR A 41 18.74 4.35 -11.47
C THR A 41 18.90 3.22 -10.45
N ASP A 42 17.91 3.03 -9.57
CA ASP A 42 17.79 1.90 -8.64
C ASP A 42 16.33 1.45 -8.57
N THR A 43 16.11 0.13 -8.66
CA THR A 43 14.78 -0.51 -8.63
C THR A 43 14.37 -0.97 -7.24
N LYS A 44 15.16 -0.66 -6.20
CA LYS A 44 14.80 -1.01 -4.82
C LYS A 44 13.60 -0.22 -4.32
N TRP A 45 12.74 -0.93 -3.60
CA TRP A 45 11.68 -0.34 -2.80
C TRP A 45 12.24 0.22 -1.50
N THR A 46 11.68 1.34 -1.04
CA THR A 46 12.09 2.05 0.17
C THR A 46 10.86 2.69 0.83
N TRP A 47 10.91 2.88 2.15
CA TRP A 47 9.92 3.70 2.85
C TRP A 47 10.28 5.19 2.74
N THR A 48 9.29 6.02 2.44
CA THR A 48 9.43 7.49 2.33
C THR A 48 9.94 8.18 3.60
N ASP A 49 9.81 7.54 4.77
CA ASP A 49 10.31 8.07 6.05
C ASP A 49 11.72 7.59 6.41
N GLY A 50 12.36 6.79 5.56
CA GLY A 50 13.70 6.26 5.75
C GLY A 50 13.79 5.03 6.67
N THR A 51 12.65 4.51 7.15
CA THR A 51 12.62 3.26 7.92
C THR A 51 13.18 2.10 7.08
N PRO A 52 13.97 1.17 7.67
CA PRO A 52 14.43 -0.01 6.95
C PRO A 52 13.28 -0.85 6.40
N LEU A 53 13.43 -1.34 5.17
CA LEU A 53 12.43 -2.19 4.52
C LEU A 53 12.78 -3.67 4.71
N ASP A 54 12.38 -4.22 5.86
CA ASP A 54 12.63 -5.62 6.23
C ASP A 54 11.36 -6.49 6.24
N TYR A 55 10.19 -5.88 5.99
CA TYR A 55 8.89 -6.52 6.00
C TYR A 55 8.14 -6.28 4.71
N PHE A 56 7.56 -7.35 4.14
CA PHE A 56 6.88 -7.33 2.86
C PHE A 56 5.55 -8.07 2.91
N ARG A 57 4.51 -7.47 2.31
CA ARG A 57 3.18 -8.07 2.15
C ARG A 57 2.57 -7.87 0.77
N TRP A 58 3.37 -8.00 -0.28
CA TRP A 58 2.86 -8.00 -1.65
C TRP A 58 1.73 -9.02 -1.86
N ALA A 59 0.76 -8.64 -2.68
CA ALA A 59 -0.25 -9.57 -3.18
C ALA A 59 0.41 -10.61 -4.10
N PRO A 60 -0.21 -11.77 -4.31
CA PRO A 60 0.31 -12.75 -5.26
C PRO A 60 0.47 -12.13 -6.66
N GLY A 61 1.70 -12.14 -7.19
CA GLY A 61 2.03 -11.54 -8.48
C GLY A 61 2.62 -10.13 -8.39
N GLU A 62 2.60 -9.50 -7.21
CA GLU A 62 3.12 -8.15 -6.99
C GLU A 62 4.53 -8.13 -6.37
N PRO A 63 5.30 -7.05 -6.58
CA PRO A 63 5.00 -5.93 -7.48
C PRO A 63 5.23 -6.32 -8.94
N ASN A 64 4.33 -5.92 -9.84
CA ASN A 64 4.34 -6.33 -11.24
C ASN A 64 4.87 -5.25 -12.21
N ASN A 65 4.99 -4.00 -11.74
CA ASN A 65 5.45 -2.84 -12.49
C ASN A 65 4.73 -2.66 -13.83
N LEU A 66 3.40 -2.57 -13.82
CA LEU A 66 2.58 -2.54 -15.02
C LEU A 66 3.00 -1.39 -15.92
N LYS A 67 3.30 -1.70 -17.19
CA LYS A 67 3.80 -0.75 -18.21
C LYS A 67 5.09 -0.02 -17.82
N GLY A 68 5.77 -0.42 -16.74
CA GLY A 68 6.98 0.23 -16.26
C GLY A 68 6.73 1.58 -15.58
N LEU A 69 5.55 1.78 -14.98
CA LEU A 69 5.11 3.06 -14.41
C LEU A 69 4.74 2.99 -12.92
N GLU A 70 4.74 1.80 -12.33
CA GLU A 70 4.18 1.56 -10.99
C GLU A 70 5.28 1.58 -9.93
N HIS A 71 5.52 2.75 -9.36
CA HIS A 71 6.66 3.00 -8.46
C HIS A 71 6.23 3.47 -7.07
N CYS A 72 4.93 3.40 -6.77
CA CYS A 72 4.34 3.74 -5.48
C CYS A 72 3.49 2.57 -4.96
N GLY A 73 3.57 2.27 -3.67
CA GLY A 73 2.84 1.17 -3.05
C GLY A 73 1.51 1.63 -2.45
N GLN A 74 0.49 0.80 -2.61
CA GLN A 74 -0.84 0.98 -2.03
C GLN A 74 -1.32 -0.30 -1.34
N THR A 75 -2.40 -0.21 -0.55
CA THR A 75 -3.17 -1.39 -0.13
C THR A 75 -3.78 -2.09 -1.33
N HIS A 76 -4.02 -3.40 -1.23
CA HIS A 76 -4.61 -4.22 -2.29
C HIS A 76 -5.98 -4.79 -1.86
N SER A 77 -6.81 -5.11 -2.84
CA SER A 77 -8.10 -5.81 -2.66
C SER A 77 -8.39 -6.66 -3.90
N ASP A 78 -8.71 -7.94 -3.72
CA ASP A 78 -9.05 -8.86 -4.81
C ASP A 78 -10.56 -8.93 -5.09
N TYR A 79 -11.34 -8.15 -4.34
CA TYR A 79 -12.80 -8.17 -4.35
C TYR A 79 -13.42 -6.76 -4.49
N LEU A 80 -12.78 -5.89 -5.27
CA LEU A 80 -13.26 -4.54 -5.58
C LEU A 80 -14.69 -4.53 -6.14
N GLY A 81 -15.48 -3.54 -5.71
CA GLY A 81 -16.86 -3.31 -6.13
C GLY A 81 -17.86 -4.37 -5.66
N LYS A 82 -17.45 -5.24 -4.73
CA LYS A 82 -18.24 -6.36 -4.20
C LYS A 82 -18.19 -6.36 -2.67
N ASP A 83 -18.70 -7.44 -2.07
CA ASP A 83 -18.77 -7.65 -0.62
C ASP A 83 -17.37 -7.60 0.03
N PRO A 84 -17.01 -6.55 0.80
CA PRO A 84 -15.69 -6.41 1.40
C PRO A 84 -15.35 -7.50 2.43
N ALA A 85 -16.35 -8.25 2.91
CA ALA A 85 -16.15 -9.39 3.80
C ALA A 85 -15.53 -10.62 3.10
N LYS A 86 -15.48 -10.62 1.76
CA LYS A 86 -14.89 -11.69 0.92
C LYS A 86 -13.56 -11.31 0.29
N ASP A 87 -13.00 -10.17 0.68
CA ASP A 87 -11.67 -9.73 0.24
C ASP A 87 -10.59 -10.44 1.07
N ASP A 88 -10.02 -11.49 0.50
CA ASP A 88 -8.99 -12.31 1.12
C ASP A 88 -7.61 -11.62 1.04
N ALA A 89 -7.48 -10.61 0.19
CA ALA A 89 -6.22 -9.92 -0.08
C ALA A 89 -6.09 -8.56 0.65
N TYR A 90 -6.98 -8.27 1.59
CA TYR A 90 -7.07 -6.97 2.28
C TYR A 90 -5.85 -6.48 3.05
N GLN A 91 -4.97 -7.40 3.44
CA GLN A 91 -3.71 -7.12 4.12
C GLN A 91 -2.51 -7.12 3.17
N LYS A 92 -2.76 -7.15 1.86
CA LYS A 92 -1.74 -7.20 0.83
C LYS A 92 -1.48 -5.84 0.22
N TRP A 93 -0.36 -5.73 -0.47
CA TRP A 93 0.08 -4.52 -1.14
C TRP A 93 0.16 -4.72 -2.65
N ASN A 94 -0.02 -3.62 -3.37
CA ASN A 94 0.13 -3.52 -4.81
C ASN A 94 1.05 -2.36 -5.14
N ASP A 95 1.82 -2.44 -6.22
CA ASP A 95 2.42 -1.26 -6.83
C ASP A 95 1.44 -0.59 -7.78
N CYS A 96 1.52 0.73 -7.86
CA CYS A 96 0.60 1.55 -8.62
C CYS A 96 1.33 2.79 -9.14
N GLN A 97 0.79 3.37 -10.21
CA GLN A 97 1.37 4.55 -10.82
C GLN A 97 1.25 5.73 -9.84
N CYS A 98 2.38 6.35 -9.51
CA CYS A 98 2.44 7.41 -8.48
C CYS A 98 1.56 8.64 -8.79
N THR A 99 1.13 8.81 -10.03
CA THR A 99 0.27 9.91 -10.47
C THR A 99 -1.22 9.60 -10.29
N GLU A 100 -1.59 8.42 -9.83
CA GLU A 100 -3.00 8.08 -9.56
C GLU A 100 -3.58 8.98 -8.47
N GLU A 101 -4.74 9.58 -8.77
CA GLU A 101 -5.50 10.38 -7.82
C GLU A 101 -6.27 9.46 -6.86
N MET A 102 -5.58 9.05 -5.81
CA MET A 102 -6.14 8.16 -4.81
C MET A 102 -6.97 8.90 -3.78
N ARG A 103 -8.05 8.26 -3.33
CA ARG A 103 -8.97 8.82 -2.33
C ARG A 103 -8.30 9.09 -0.99
N ALA A 104 -7.37 8.24 -0.57
CA ALA A 104 -6.84 8.26 0.79
C ALA A 104 -5.36 7.85 0.86
N TYR A 105 -4.74 8.21 1.98
CA TYR A 105 -3.39 7.78 2.37
C TYR A 105 -3.32 7.64 3.89
N VAL A 106 -2.45 6.77 4.39
CA VAL A 106 -2.18 6.65 5.84
C VAL A 106 -0.83 7.28 6.20
N CYS A 107 -0.80 7.98 7.33
CA CYS A 107 0.42 8.53 7.93
C CYS A 107 0.75 7.82 9.24
N LYS A 108 2.05 7.63 9.49
CA LYS A 108 2.61 7.18 10.77
C LYS A 108 3.30 8.36 11.44
N LYS A 109 3.18 8.45 12.76
CA LYS A 109 3.94 9.41 13.59
C LYS A 109 4.47 8.70 14.84
N PRO A 110 5.63 9.12 15.37
CA PRO A 110 6.09 8.66 16.68
C PRO A 110 5.05 8.96 17.76
N ALA A 111 4.92 8.06 18.74
CA ALA A 111 4.17 8.34 19.94
C ALA A 111 4.88 9.47 20.72
N MET A 112 4.13 10.46 21.19
CA MET A 112 4.65 11.42 22.16
C MET A 112 4.62 10.74 23.52
N HIS A 113 5.78 10.65 24.17
CA HIS A 113 5.91 10.22 25.56
C HIS A 113 6.24 11.41 26.44
#